data_AF-A0A531L5L5-F1
#
_entry.id   AF-A0A531L5L5-F1
#
_cell.length_a   1.000
_cell.length_b   1.000
_cell.length_c   1.000
_cell.angle_alpha   90.00
_cell.angle_beta   90.00
_cell.angle_gamma   90.00
#
_symmetry.space_group_name_H-M   'P 1'
#
loop_
_entity.id
_entity.type
_entity.pdbx_description
1 polymer ?
#
loop_
_entity_poly.entity_id
_entity_poly.type
_entity_poly.pdbx_seq_one_letter_code
_entity_poly.pdbx_strand_id
1 'polypeptide(L)'
;IEAARAELVGHGVEVSEVFHRAGPGKPAVSGRHPERQSYSSYATFKDPDGNGWLLQEVTTRLPGRIDSNITNYASVADLAAAMRRASEAHGEHEKRNGGQRDENWPDWYAEYMVAEQAGKPLPL
;
A
#
# COMPACT_ATOMS: atom_id res chain seq x y z
N ILE A 1 2.81 9.94 -9.33
CA ILE A 1 3.74 9.56 -10.43
C ILE A 1 4.23 10.74 -11.26
N GLU A 2 3.38 11.70 -11.64
CA GLU A 2 3.80 12.85 -12.47
C GLU A 2 4.94 13.66 -11.85
N ALA A 3 4.85 13.99 -10.56
CA ALA A 3 5.91 14.70 -9.86
C ALA A 3 7.25 13.94 -9.88
N ALA A 4 7.23 12.63 -9.57
CA ALA A 4 8.42 11.79 -9.62
C ALA A 4 9.01 11.68 -11.03
N ARG A 5 8.16 11.60 -12.07
CA ARG A 5 8.62 11.65 -13.47
C ARG A 5 9.28 12.99 -13.78
N ALA A 6 8.65 14.10 -13.40
CA ALA A 6 9.17 15.44 -13.66
C ALA A 6 10.54 15.65 -12.97
N GLU A 7 10.72 15.12 -11.76
CA GLU A 7 12.00 15.13 -11.05
C GLU A 7 13.07 14.35 -11.82
N LEU A 8 12.80 13.11 -12.22
CA LEU A 8 13.75 12.30 -13.01
C LEU A 8 14.13 12.97 -14.33
N VAL A 9 13.16 13.52 -15.05
CA VAL A 9 13.41 14.29 -16.29
C VAL A 9 14.25 15.53 -16.00
N GLY A 10 13.98 16.23 -14.89
CA GLY A 10 14.77 17.37 -14.44
C GLY A 10 16.24 17.02 -14.12
N HIS A 11 16.50 15.76 -13.76
CA HIS A 11 17.84 15.22 -13.58
C HIS A 11 18.47 14.65 -14.86
N GLY A 12 17.82 14.82 -16.02
CA GLY A 12 18.35 14.38 -17.32
C GLY A 12 18.08 12.92 -17.66
N VAL A 13 17.22 12.23 -16.90
CA VAL A 13 16.82 10.86 -17.24
C VAL A 13 15.75 10.89 -18.34
N GLU A 14 15.95 10.10 -19.40
CA GLU A 14 14.93 9.91 -20.43
C GLU A 14 13.83 8.97 -19.91
N VAL A 15 12.74 9.56 -19.43
CA VAL A 15 11.58 8.83 -18.91
C VAL A 15 10.43 8.90 -19.91
N SER A 16 9.80 7.76 -20.18
CA SER A 16 8.60 7.67 -21.02
C SER A 16 7.48 8.57 -20.51
N GLU A 17 6.50 8.85 -21.36
CA GLU A 17 5.20 9.36 -20.90
C GLU A 17 4.56 8.38 -19.90
N VAL A 18 3.69 8.92 -19.03
CA VAL A 18 2.91 8.11 -18.11
C VAL A 18 1.88 7.31 -18.90
N PHE A 19 1.72 6.03 -18.55
CA PHE A 19 0.73 5.15 -19.16
C PHE A 19 0.06 4.25 -18.11
N HIS A 20 -1.06 3.65 -18.48
CA HIS A 20 -1.72 2.58 -17.72
C HIS A 20 -2.05 1.41 -18.64
N ARG A 21 -2.54 0.31 -18.07
CA ARG A 21 -3.11 -0.82 -18.83
C ARG A 21 -4.52 -1.08 -18.33
N ALA A 22 -5.46 -1.30 -19.25
CA ALA A 22 -6.84 -1.65 -18.90
C ALA A 22 -7.00 -3.09 -18.36
N GLY A 23 -5.90 -3.81 -18.13
CA GLY A 23 -5.89 -5.15 -17.59
C GLY A 23 -4.66 -5.97 -18.02
N PRO A 24 -4.51 -7.19 -17.49
CA PRO A 24 -3.43 -8.10 -17.88
C PRO A 24 -3.41 -8.34 -19.39
N GLY A 25 -2.22 -8.26 -20.00
CA GLY A 25 -2.02 -8.47 -21.44
C GLY A 25 -2.59 -7.38 -22.36
N LYS A 26 -3.20 -6.31 -21.83
CA LYS A 26 -3.71 -5.20 -22.63
C LYS A 26 -2.57 -4.25 -23.02
N PRO A 27 -2.67 -3.60 -24.20
CA PRO A 27 -1.71 -2.60 -24.62
C PRO A 27 -1.65 -1.41 -23.65
N ALA A 28 -0.54 -0.70 -23.65
CA ALA A 28 -0.40 0.54 -22.89
C ALA A 28 -1.34 1.60 -23.44
N VAL A 29 -2.03 2.30 -22.54
CA VAL A 29 -2.88 3.45 -22.83
C VAL A 29 -2.22 4.68 -22.24
N SER A 30 -2.12 5.74 -23.03
CA SER A 30 -1.50 6.99 -22.59
C SER A 30 -2.24 7.58 -21.38
N GLY A 31 -1.48 8.18 -20.47
CA GLY A 31 -1.99 8.81 -19.25
C GLY A 31 -2.13 7.86 -18.07
N ARG A 32 -2.43 8.45 -16.91
CA ARG A 32 -2.67 7.72 -15.66
C ARG A 32 -3.92 6.85 -15.75
N HIS A 33 -3.99 5.85 -14.89
CA HIS A 33 -5.23 5.09 -14.72
C HIS A 33 -6.38 6.04 -14.35
N PRO A 34 -7.52 6.05 -15.06
CA PRO A 34 -8.59 7.04 -14.89
C PRO A 34 -9.10 7.12 -13.44
N GLU A 35 -9.25 5.97 -12.79
CA GLU A 35 -9.72 5.87 -11.40
C GLU A 35 -8.60 6.01 -10.36
N ARG A 36 -7.36 6.32 -10.77
CA ARG A 36 -6.18 6.40 -9.89
C ARG A 36 -5.99 5.19 -8.98
N GLN A 37 -6.35 4.00 -9.48
CA GLN A 37 -6.13 2.75 -8.78
C GLN A 37 -4.64 2.56 -8.48
N SER A 38 -4.34 2.11 -7.26
CA SER A 38 -2.98 1.78 -6.85
C SER A 38 -2.42 0.70 -7.76
N TYR A 39 -1.11 0.76 -8.05
CA TYR A 39 -0.40 -0.17 -8.92
C TYR A 39 -0.77 -0.13 -10.41
N SER A 40 -1.62 0.80 -10.86
CA SER A 40 -2.16 0.80 -12.23
C SER A 40 -1.60 1.90 -13.16
N SER A 41 -0.74 2.80 -12.68
CA SER A 41 -0.07 3.81 -13.51
C SER A 41 1.44 3.60 -13.51
N TYR A 42 2.07 3.80 -14.66
CA TYR A 42 3.47 3.44 -14.90
C TYR A 42 4.21 4.48 -15.73
N ALA A 43 5.54 4.45 -15.65
CA ALA A 43 6.46 5.03 -16.63
C ALA A 43 7.71 4.13 -16.71
N THR A 44 8.48 4.20 -17.80
CA THR A 44 9.71 3.43 -17.97
C THR A 44 10.88 4.34 -18.27
N PHE A 45 12.08 3.95 -17.84
CA PHE A 45 13.32 4.62 -18.20
C PHE A 45 14.45 3.59 -18.29
N LYS A 46 15.61 4.02 -18.80
CA LYS A 46 16.84 3.22 -18.78
C LYS A 46 17.87 3.88 -17.87
N ASP A 47 18.65 3.07 -17.18
CA ASP A 47 19.86 3.55 -16.50
C ASP A 47 21.05 3.63 -17.49
N PRO A 48 22.18 4.23 -17.09
CA PRO A 48 23.36 4.35 -17.95
C PRO A 48 23.97 3.02 -18.40
N ASP A 49 23.73 1.95 -17.64
CA ASP A 49 24.18 0.59 -17.97
C ASP A 49 23.26 -0.09 -19.00
N GLY A 50 22.13 0.56 -19.34
CA GLY A 50 21.15 0.10 -20.30
C GLY A 50 20.04 -0.79 -19.71
N ASN A 51 19.98 -0.95 -18.38
CA ASN A 51 18.91 -1.71 -17.74
C ASN A 51 17.59 -0.95 -17.84
N GLY A 52 16.52 -1.68 -18.17
CA GLY A 52 15.17 -1.12 -18.19
C GLY A 52 14.54 -1.11 -16.80
N TRP A 53 14.06 0.05 -16.37
CA TRP A 53 13.36 0.25 -15.12
C TRP A 53 11.90 0.62 -15.36
N LEU A 54 11.01 0.09 -14.51
CA LEU A 54 9.59 0.44 -14.46
C LEU A 54 9.31 1.24 -13.18
N LEU A 55 8.92 2.50 -13.33
CA LEU A 55 8.35 3.31 -12.27
C LEU A 55 6.85 3.00 -12.17
N GLN A 56 6.36 2.70 -10.97
CA GLN A 56 4.96 2.35 -10.71
C GLN A 56 4.37 3.27 -9.63
N GLU A 57 3.16 3.78 -9.88
CA GLU A 57 2.41 4.54 -8.88
C GLU A 57 1.77 3.60 -7.85
N VAL A 58 2.09 3.80 -6.58
CA VAL A 58 1.45 3.10 -5.46
C VAL A 58 0.81 4.14 -4.56
N THR A 59 -0.53 4.22 -4.58
CA THR A 59 -1.32 5.13 -3.73
C THR A 59 -1.75 4.46 -2.43
N THR A 60 -2.02 3.15 -2.49
CA THR A 60 -2.33 2.30 -1.34
C THR A 60 -1.57 0.99 -1.49
N ARG A 61 -0.77 0.60 -0.49
CA ARG A 61 -0.09 -0.70 -0.52
C ARG A 61 -1.09 -1.82 -0.25
N LEU A 62 -1.12 -2.83 -1.11
CA LEU A 62 -1.91 -4.03 -0.87
C LEU A 62 -1.33 -4.82 0.32
N PRO A 63 -2.17 -5.48 1.13
CA PRO A 63 -1.70 -6.37 2.20
C PRO A 63 -0.67 -7.40 1.69
N GLY A 64 0.34 -7.70 2.50
CA GLY A 64 1.41 -8.65 2.14
C GLY A 64 2.52 -8.09 1.23
N ARG A 65 2.47 -6.80 0.87
CA ARG A 65 3.55 -6.09 0.14
C ARG A 65 4.37 -5.14 1.03
N ILE A 66 4.24 -5.29 2.35
CA ILE A 66 5.04 -4.61 3.37
C ILE A 66 5.84 -5.71 4.07
N ASP A 67 7.14 -5.48 4.27
CA ASP A 67 7.98 -6.40 5.02
C ASP A 67 7.36 -6.62 6.40
N SER A 68 6.94 -7.85 6.69
CA SER A 68 6.18 -8.19 7.90
C SER A 68 6.99 -8.04 9.18
N ASN A 69 8.29 -7.75 9.07
CA ASN A 69 9.18 -7.47 10.20
C ASN A 69 9.22 -5.99 10.61
N ILE A 70 8.56 -5.09 9.86
CA ILE A 70 8.50 -3.66 10.20
C ILE A 70 7.04 -3.19 10.22
N THR A 71 6.52 -2.94 11.42
CA THR A 71 5.23 -2.26 11.61
C THR A 71 5.41 -0.77 11.33
N ASN A 72 5.10 -0.33 10.10
CA ASN A 72 5.27 1.07 9.70
C ASN A 72 4.02 1.62 9.00
N TYR A 73 3.58 2.82 9.36
CA TYR A 73 2.45 3.52 8.75
C TYR A 73 2.94 4.76 8.01
N ALA A 74 2.40 5.00 6.80
CA ALA A 74 2.86 6.10 5.95
C ALA A 74 2.55 7.49 6.54
N SER A 75 1.56 7.59 7.42
CA SER A 75 1.19 8.82 8.11
C SER A 75 0.50 8.56 9.46
N VAL A 76 0.38 9.61 10.28
CA VAL A 76 -0.43 9.58 11.51
C VAL A 76 -1.90 9.28 11.20
N ALA A 77 -2.43 9.75 10.06
CA ALA A 77 -3.80 9.48 9.65
C ALA A 77 -4.00 7.99 9.35
N ASP A 78 -3.02 7.34 8.70
CA ASP A 78 -3.07 5.91 8.40
C ASP A 78 -2.99 5.06 9.68
N LEU A 79 -2.11 5.44 10.61
CA LEU A 79 -2.02 4.79 11.92
C LEU A 79 -3.34 4.92 12.70
N ALA A 80 -3.91 6.12 12.76
CA ALA A 80 -5.18 6.34 13.44
C ALA A 80 -6.33 5.56 12.80
N ALA A 81 -6.35 5.44 11.47
CA ALA A 81 -7.33 4.61 10.77
C ALA A 81 -7.18 3.12 11.13
N ALA A 82 -5.95 2.61 11.22
CA ALA A 82 -5.68 1.24 11.64
C ALA A 82 -6.11 0.97 13.09
N MET A 83 -5.84 1.88 14.02
CA MET A 83 -6.28 1.75 15.41
C MET A 83 -7.82 1.73 15.54
N ARG A 84 -8.55 2.49 14.71
CA ARG A 84 -10.02 2.45 14.70
C ARG A 84 -10.55 1.09 14.24
N ARG A 85 -9.97 0.52 13.17
CA ARG A 85 -10.35 -0.83 12.70
C ARG A 85 -10.02 -1.91 13.74
N ALA A 86 -8.85 -1.83 14.37
CA ALA A 86 -8.48 -2.71 15.47
C ALA A 86 -9.48 -2.59 16.64
N SER A 87 -9.92 -1.38 16.97
CA SER A 87 -10.91 -1.15 18.02
C SER A 87 -12.28 -1.72 17.73
N GLU A 88 -12.78 -1.57 16.50
CA GLU A 88 -14.03 -2.18 16.07
C GLU A 88 -13.94 -3.71 16.13
N ALA A 89 -12.85 -4.30 15.63
CA ALA A 89 -12.65 -5.74 15.63
C ALA A 89 -12.47 -6.32 17.04
N HIS A 90 -11.77 -5.61 17.92
CA HIS A 90 -11.59 -5.99 19.32
C HIS A 90 -12.90 -5.92 20.10
N GLY A 91 -13.76 -4.94 19.82
CA GLY A 91 -15.11 -4.91 20.39
C GLY A 91 -15.94 -6.15 20.04
N GLU A 92 -15.78 -6.71 18.83
CA GLU A 92 -16.39 -7.98 18.46
C GLU A 92 -15.70 -9.19 19.14
N HIS A 93 -14.37 -9.15 19.31
CA HIS A 93 -13.63 -10.14 20.10
C HIS A 93 -14.13 -10.23 21.55
N GLU A 94 -14.26 -9.09 22.24
CA GLU A 94 -14.77 -9.03 23.61
C GLU A 94 -16.20 -9.58 23.70
N LYS A 95 -17.08 -9.23 22.75
CA LYS A 95 -18.44 -9.80 22.67
C LYS A 95 -18.42 -11.32 22.52
N ARG A 96 -17.56 -11.87 21.67
CA ARG A 96 -17.39 -13.33 21.51
C ARG A 96 -16.90 -14.00 22.80
N ASN A 97 -16.07 -13.31 23.57
CA ASN A 97 -15.46 -13.81 24.80
C ASN A 97 -16.24 -13.45 26.08
N GLY A 98 -17.57 -13.31 25.97
CA GLY A 98 -18.44 -13.11 27.12
C GLY A 98 -18.58 -11.66 27.59
N GLY A 99 -18.19 -10.69 26.76
CA GLY A 99 -18.36 -9.25 27.01
C GLY A 99 -17.46 -8.69 28.10
N GLN A 100 -16.45 -9.45 28.54
CA GLN A 100 -15.47 -8.96 29.50
C GLN A 100 -14.43 -8.10 28.79
N ARG A 101 -14.03 -7.02 29.46
CA ARG A 101 -12.95 -6.17 28.97
C ARG A 101 -11.65 -6.97 28.96
N ASP A 102 -10.98 -6.97 27.83
CA ASP A 102 -9.66 -7.58 27.69
C ASP A 102 -8.61 -6.63 28.28
N GLU A 103 -7.97 -7.04 29.38
CA GLU A 103 -6.90 -6.27 30.01
C GLU A 103 -5.64 -6.20 29.15
N ASN A 104 -5.44 -7.19 28.26
CA ASN A 104 -4.32 -7.27 27.32
C ASN A 104 -4.69 -6.74 25.93
N TRP A 105 -5.70 -5.87 25.83
CA TRP A 105 -6.10 -5.23 24.59
C TRP A 105 -4.94 -4.62 23.78
N PRO A 106 -3.85 -4.06 24.36
CA PRO A 106 -2.76 -3.52 23.54
C PRO A 106 -2.05 -4.60 22.72
N ASP A 107 -1.90 -5.80 23.29
CA ASP A 107 -1.24 -6.93 22.63
C ASP A 107 -2.10 -7.43 21.48
N TRP A 108 -3.41 -7.56 21.70
CA TRP A 108 -4.37 -7.95 20.66
C TRP A 108 -4.40 -6.92 19.51
N TYR A 109 -4.40 -5.62 19.83
CA TYR A 109 -4.34 -4.56 18.82
C TYR A 109 -3.05 -4.65 18.01
N ALA A 110 -1.91 -4.86 18.67
CA ALA A 110 -0.62 -4.98 17.99
C ALA A 110 -0.62 -6.18 17.03
N GLU A 111 -1.11 -7.34 17.47
CA GLU A 111 -1.22 -8.54 16.64
C GLU A 111 -2.17 -8.32 15.46
N TYR A 112 -3.35 -7.73 15.71
CA TYR A 112 -4.32 -7.40 14.66
C TYR A 112 -3.74 -6.44 13.62
N MET A 113 -3.15 -5.34 14.07
CA MET A 113 -2.61 -4.29 13.21
C MET A 113 -1.46 -4.80 12.33
N VAL A 114 -0.60 -5.67 12.87
CA VAL A 114 0.46 -6.34 12.11
C VAL A 114 -0.11 -7.37 11.14
N ALA A 115 -1.07 -8.19 11.57
CA ALA A 115 -1.69 -9.20 10.73
C ALA A 115 -2.46 -8.59 9.55
N GLU A 116 -3.24 -7.53 9.80
CA GLU A 116 -3.98 -6.77 8.78
C GLU A 116 -3.00 -6.20 7.74
N GLN A 117 -1.93 -5.54 8.19
CA GLN A 117 -0.94 -4.94 7.32
C GLN A 117 -0.19 -5.98 6.47
N ALA A 118 0.15 -7.12 7.08
CA ALA A 118 0.83 -8.22 6.42
C ALA A 118 -0.10 -9.12 5.58
N GLY A 119 -1.41 -8.90 5.61
CA GLY A 119 -2.39 -9.77 4.95
C GLY A 119 -2.43 -11.20 5.53
N LYS A 120 -2.12 -11.35 6.82
CA LYS A 120 -2.18 -12.62 7.56
C LYS A 120 -3.57 -12.82 8.18
N PRO A 121 -3.92 -14.05 8.60
CA PRO A 121 -5.14 -14.29 9.39
C PRO A 121 -5.19 -13.35 10.60
N LEU A 122 -6.35 -12.72 10.82
CA LEU A 122 -6.57 -11.79 11.93
C LEU A 122 -6.82 -12.58 13.23
N PRO A 123 -6.41 -12.06 14.40
CA PRO A 123 -6.76 -12.66 15.67
C PRO A 123 -8.29 -12.66 15.87
N LEU A 124 -8.80 -13.75 16.44
CA LEU A 124 -10.22 -13.95 16.76
C LEU A 124 -10.52 -13.49 18.18
#